data_AF-A0A349BPM8-F1
#
_entry.id   AF-A0A349BPM8-F1
#
_cell.length_a   1.000
_cell.length_b   1.000
_cell.length_c   1.000
_cell.angle_alpha   90.00
_cell.angle_beta   90.00
_cell.angle_gamma   90.00
#
_symmetry.space_group_name_H-M   'P 1'
#
loop_
_entity.id
_entity.type
_entity.pdbx_description
1 polymer ?
#
loop_
_entity_poly.entity_id
_entity_poly.type
_entity_poly.pdbx_seq_one_letter_code
_entity_poly.pdbx_strand_id
1 'polypeptide(L)' 'HGNETIDGACYIGTQPTFAGDKVCVEVHLFNFNGTLYHEHLKILFVKMIREEMKFDDRESLIVQIRNDVEKAKEILS' A
#
# COMPACT_ATOMS: atom_id res chain seq x y z
N HIS A 1 -13.32 14.58 16.28
CA HIS A 1 -13.23 13.70 15.10
C HIS A 1 -11.77 13.71 14.66
N GLY A 2 -11.07 12.56 14.66
CA GLY A 2 -9.65 12.51 14.30
C GLY A 2 -8.74 11.51 15.04
N ASN A 3 -9.28 10.48 15.70
CA ASN A 3 -8.47 9.54 16.52
C ASN A 3 -8.50 8.08 16.05
N GLU A 4 -9.06 7.79 14.88
CA GLU A 4 -9.05 6.42 14.36
C GLU A 4 -7.82 6.23 13.47
N THR A 5 -6.86 5.44 13.97
CA THR A 5 -5.75 4.94 13.17
C THR A 5 -6.20 3.63 12.54
N ILE A 6 -6.14 3.56 11.21
CA ILE A 6 -6.46 2.36 10.46
C ILE A 6 -5.15 1.82 9.89
N ASP A 7 -4.87 0.55 10.21
CA ASP A 7 -3.71 -0.15 9.69
C ASP A 7 -3.85 -0.41 8.19
N GLY A 8 -2.72 -0.48 7.50
CA GLY A 8 -2.72 -0.72 6.06
C GLY A 8 -1.34 -0.98 5.48
N ALA A 9 -1.34 -1.36 4.21
CA ALA A 9 -0.13 -1.45 3.40
C ALA A 9 -0.04 -0.25 2.47
N CYS A 10 1.10 0.43 2.44
CA CYS A 10 1.35 1.57 1.57
C CYS A 10 2.34 1.19 0.48
N TYR A 11 2.00 1.54 -0.75
CA TYR A 11 2.92 1.63 -1.87
C TYR A 11 3.31 3.10 -2.09
N ILE A 12 4.60 3.37 -2.28
CA ILE A 12 5.13 4.68 -2.65
C ILE A 12 6.23 4.49 -3.68
N GLY A 13 6.04 5.01 -4.90
CA GLY A 13 6.96 4.72 -6.00
C GLY A 13 6.42 5.12 -7.37
N THR A 14 7.11 4.70 -8.43
CA THR A 14 6.87 5.13 -9.83
C THR A 14 6.04 4.19 -10.68
N GLN A 15 5.62 3.05 -10.12
CA GLN A 15 4.89 1.96 -10.76
C GLN A 15 5.61 1.42 -12.01
N PRO A 16 6.83 0.85 -11.87
CA PRO A 16 7.64 0.42 -13.01
C PRO A 16 6.97 -0.66 -13.87
N THR A 17 6.08 -1.47 -13.29
CA THR A 17 5.28 -2.47 -14.01
C THR A 17 4.29 -1.85 -14.99
N PHE A 18 3.82 -0.63 -14.73
CA PHE A 18 2.86 0.10 -15.57
C PHE A 18 3.51 1.23 -16.37
N ALA A 19 4.85 1.26 -16.45
CA ALA A 19 5.64 2.31 -17.09
C ALA A 19 5.28 3.73 -16.58
N GLY A 20 4.97 3.85 -15.29
CA GLY A 20 4.72 5.15 -14.68
C GLY A 20 6.00 6.00 -14.63
N ASP A 21 5.83 7.31 -14.81
CA ASP A 21 6.89 8.32 -14.79
C ASP A 21 6.80 9.25 -13.57
N LYS A 22 5.75 9.08 -12.76
CA LYS A 22 5.44 9.92 -11.60
C LYS A 22 5.37 9.08 -10.34
N VAL A 23 5.84 9.65 -9.24
CA VAL A 23 5.67 9.06 -7.92
C VAL A 23 4.20 9.13 -7.53
N CYS A 24 3.63 8.00 -7.14
CA CYS A 24 2.32 7.90 -6.52
C CYS A 24 2.42 7.30 -5.11
N VAL A 25 1.40 7.57 -4.32
CA VAL A 25 1.21 7.00 -2.98
C VAL A 25 -0.15 6.34 -2.96
N GLU A 26 -0.17 5.04 -2.72
CA GLU A 26 -1.39 4.23 -2.66
C GLU A 26 -1.42 3.48 -1.34
N VAL A 27 -2.55 3.54 -0.63
CA VAL A 27 -2.71 2.86 0.66
C VAL A 27 -3.89 1.91 0.59
N HIS A 28 -3.63 0.64 0.89
CA HIS A 28 -4.66 -0.35 1.13
C HIS A 28 -4.95 -0.41 2.63
N LEU A 29 -6.04 0.23 3.04
CA LEU A 29 -6.53 0.23 4.43
C LEU A 29 -7.19 -1.11 4.75
N PHE A 30 -6.78 -1.74 5.85
CA PHE A 30 -7.32 -3.02 6.28
C PHE A 30 -8.69 -2.87 6.94
N ASN A 31 -9.59 -3.81 6.64
CA ASN A 31 -10.95 -3.87 7.20
C ASN A 31 -11.77 -2.57 7.02
N PHE A 32 -11.35 -1.68 6.12
CA PHE A 32 -12.05 -0.45 5.82
C PHE A 32 -12.99 -0.65 4.63
N ASN A 33 -14.24 -0.22 4.77
CA ASN A 33 -15.20 -0.18 3.69
C ASN A 33 -15.88 1.20 3.68
N GLY A 34 -15.59 2.00 2.66
CA GLY A 34 -16.08 3.36 2.54
C GLY A 34 -15.31 4.16 1.50
N THR A 35 -15.63 5.45 1.40
CA THR A 35 -14.96 6.39 0.49
C THR A 35 -14.27 7.48 1.27
N LEU A 36 -13.04 7.82 0.88
CA LEU A 36 -12.22 8.86 1.50
C LEU A 36 -11.93 10.02 0.52
N TYR A 37 -12.76 10.18 -0.51
CA TYR A 37 -12.60 11.27 -1.48
C TYR A 37 -12.78 12.62 -0.78
N HIS A 38 -11.85 13.55 -1.05
CA HIS A 38 -11.78 14.89 -0.45
C HIS A 38 -11.43 14.90 1.06
N GLU A 39 -11.11 13.74 1.64
CA GLU A 39 -10.63 13.67 3.02
C GLU A 39 -9.12 13.88 3.11
N HIS A 40 -8.67 14.54 4.18
CA HIS A 40 -7.25 14.68 4.48
C HIS A 40 -6.78 13.50 5.33
N LEU A 41 -5.84 12.73 4.79
CA LEU A 41 -5.24 11.58 5.48
C LEU A 41 -3.84 11.91 5.98
N LYS A 42 -3.50 11.39 7.16
CA LYS A 42 -2.13 11.39 7.68
C LYS A 42 -1.60 9.97 7.66
N ILE A 43 -0.49 9.75 6.95
CA ILE A 43 0.15 8.44 6.83
C ILE A 43 1.31 8.38 7.83
N LEU A 44 1.37 7.30 8.61
CA LEU A 44 2.47 6.99 9.53
C LEU A 44 3.22 5.76 9.00
N PHE A 45 4.45 5.95 8.56
CA PHE A 45 5.28 4.84 8.09
C PHE A 45 5.90 4.11 9.28
N VAL A 46 5.53 2.84 9.46
CA VAL A 46 6.03 2.00 10.55
C VAL A 46 7.30 1.24 10.13
N LYS A 47 7.25 0.56 8.98
CA LYS A 47 8.36 -0.24 8.47
C LYS A 47 8.28 -0.40 6.96
N MET A 48 9.44 -0.37 6.30
CA MET A 48 9.55 -0.72 4.88
C MET A 48 9.55 -2.25 4.72
N ILE A 49 8.67 -2.76 3.85
CA ILE A 49 8.53 -4.21 3.58
C ILE A 49 9.49 -4.67 2.49
N ARG A 50 9.60 -3.91 1.39
CA ARG A 50 10.51 -4.19 0.26
C ARG A 50 10.74 -2.94 -0.60
N GLU A 51 11.73 -3.02 -1.49
CA GLU A 51 11.93 -2.06 -2.58
C GLU A 51 10.94 -2.26 -3.74
N GLU A 52 10.90 -1.29 -4.67
CA GLU A 52 10.13 -1.41 -5.90
C GLU A 52 10.63 -2.58 -6.76
N MET A 53 9.70 -3.29 -7.35
CA MET A 53 9.98 -4.44 -8.21
C MET A 53 9.12 -4.33 -9.46
N LYS A 54 9.73 -4.61 -10.62
CA LYS A 54 9.00 -4.79 -11.87
C LYS A 54 8.58 -6.26 -11.97
N PHE A 55 7.37 -6.50 -12.43
CA PHE A 55 6.83 -7.83 -12.67
C PHE A 55 6.60 -8.03 -14.17
N ASP A 56 6.87 -9.24 -14.64
CA ASP A 56 6.72 -9.60 -16.06
C ASP A 56 5.26 -9.91 -16.42
N ASP A 57 4.44 -10.23 -15.42
CA ASP A 57 3.04 -10.58 -15.59
C ASP A 57 2.16 -10.12 -14.41
N ARG A 58 0.85 -10.14 -14.63
CA ARG A 58 -0.14 -9.69 -13.65
C ARG A 58 -0.25 -10.62 -12.45
N GLU A 59 -0.11 -11.93 -12.64
CA GLU A 59 -0.27 -12.91 -11.56
C GLU A 59 0.88 -12.82 -10.57
N SER A 60 2.12 -12.66 -11.05
CA SER A 60 3.28 -12.45 -10.17
C SER A 60 3.16 -11.17 -9.34
N LEU A 61 2.64 -10.07 -9.92
CA LEU A 61 2.33 -8.86 -9.17
C LEU A 61 1.25 -9.11 -8.08
N ILE A 62 0.15 -9.79 -8.43
CA ILE A 62 -0.93 -10.09 -7.47
C ILE A 62 -0.42 -10.94 -6.31
N VAL A 63 0.38 -11.98 -6.60
CA VAL A 63 0.97 -12.84 -5.58
C VAL A 63 1.88 -12.03 -4.65
N GLN A 64 2.73 -11.16 -5.20
CA GLN A 64 3.58 -10.32 -4.36
C GLN A 64 2.77 -9.36 -3.49
N ILE A 65 1.75 -8.69 -4.03
CA ILE A 65 0.89 -7.79 -3.24
C ILE A 65 0.23 -8.54 -2.07
N ARG A 66 -0.24 -9.77 -2.29
CA ARG A 66 -0.81 -10.60 -1.21
C ARG A 66 0.21 -10.89 -0.12
N ASN A 67 1.44 -11.26 -0.51
CA ASN A 67 2.52 -11.51 0.45
C ASN A 67 2.89 -10.23 1.22
N ASP A 68 2.93 -9.08 0.55
CA ASP A 68 3.21 -7.78 1.17
C ASP A 68 2.12 -7.42 2.21
N VAL A 69 0.85 -7.66 1.90
CA VAL A 69 -0.27 -7.42 2.82
C VAL A 69 -0.20 -8.32 4.05
N GLU A 70 0.07 -9.62 3.89
CA GLU A 70 0.23 -10.52 5.04
C GLU A 70 1.45 -10.11 5.89
N LYS A 71 2.56 -9.72 5.26
CA LYS A 71 3.74 -9.20 5.98
C LYS A 71 3.43 -7.92 6.76
N ALA A 72 2.65 -7.01 6.18
CA ALA A 72 2.21 -5.80 6.86
C ALA A 72 1.37 -6.11 8.10
N LYS A 73 0.44 -7.06 8.00
CA LYS A 73 -0.36 -7.52 9.15
C LYS A 73 0.51 -8.13 10.25
N GLU A 74 1.51 -8.95 9.91
CA GLU A 74 2.48 -9.49 10.88
C GLU A 74 3.29 -8.40 11.59
N ILE A 75 3.61 -7.30 10.91
CA ILE A 75 4.41 -6.20 11.48
C ILE A 75 3.57 -5.31 12.40
N LEU A 76 2.27 -5.16 12.11
CA LEU A 76 1.36 -4.27 12.81
C LEU A 76 0.61 -4.93 13.99
N SER A 77 0.66 -6.26 14.10
CA SER A 77 0.18 -7.03 15.26
C SER A 77 1.06 -6.84 16.48
#